data_AF-A0A4Q5S8W6-F1
#
_entry.id   AF-A0A4Q5S8W6-F1
#
_cell.length_a   1.000
_cell.length_b   1.000
_cell.length_c   1.000
_cell.angle_alpha   90.00
_cell.angle_beta   90.00
_cell.angle_gamma   90.00
#
_symmetry.space_group_name_H-M   'P 1'
#
loop_
_entity.id
_entity.type
_entity.pdbx_description
1 polymer ?
#
loop_
_entity_poly.entity_id
_entity_poly.type
_entity_poly.pdbx_seq_one_letter_code
_entity_poly.pdbx_strand_id
1 'polypeptide(L)' 'KAQLKLQQALLTLPDKQRLVFNMKYFDDMKYEEISDVLGTSVGALKASFHLAVKKIEAHLLASNNF' A
#
# COMPACT_ATOMS: atom_id res chain seq x y z
N LYS A 1 -2.81 -0.61 19.28
CA LYS A 1 -2.71 0.79 18.80
C LYS A 1 -2.07 0.88 17.41
N ALA A 2 -0.93 0.23 17.14
CA ALA A 2 -0.26 0.28 15.83
C ALA A 2 -1.15 -0.21 14.65
N GLN A 3 -1.84 -1.35 14.82
CA GLN A 3 -2.74 -1.88 13.78
C GLN A 3 -3.87 -0.91 13.39
N LEU A 4 -4.46 -0.21 14.37
CA LEU A 4 -5.51 0.77 14.11
C LEU A 4 -4.97 1.97 13.31
N LYS A 5 -3.77 2.46 13.65
CA LYS A 5 -3.10 3.54 12.91
C LYS A 5 -2.77 3.12 11.48
N LEU A 6 -2.35 1.88 11.26
CA LEU A 6 -2.13 1.34 9.91
C LEU A 6 -3.43 1.28 9.12
N GLN A 7 -4.53 0.80 9.71
CA GLN A 7 -5.84 0.78 9.05
C GLN A 7 -6.31 2.20 8.67
N GLN A 8 -6.14 3.17 9.56
CA GLN A 8 -6.44 4.58 9.27
C GLN A 8 -5.59 5.11 8.11
N ALA A 9 -4.29 4.80 8.09
CA ALA A 9 -3.40 5.19 7.00
C ALA A 9 -3.83 4.55 5.67
N LEU A 10 -4.21 3.27 5.67
CA LEU A 10 -4.68 2.57 4.47
C LEU A 10 -5.94 3.22 3.88
N LEU A 11 -6.86 3.73 4.71
CA LEU A 11 -8.06 4.43 4.24
C LEU A 11 -7.74 5.74 3.51
N THR A 12 -6.56 6.34 3.74
CA THR A 12 -6.13 7.55 3.02
C THR A 12 -5.53 7.28 1.64
N LEU A 13 -5.28 6.01 1.31
CA LEU A 13 -4.68 5.64 0.04
C LEU A 13 -5.69 5.68 -1.12
N PRO A 14 -5.29 6.15 -2.30
CA PRO A 14 -6.01 5.88 -3.55
C PRO A 14 -6.22 4.38 -3.75
N ASP A 15 -7.33 4.00 -4.38
CA ASP A 15 -7.75 2.60 -4.50
C ASP A 15 -6.66 1.69 -5.08
N LYS A 16 -5.99 2.12 -6.16
CA LYS A 16 -4.90 1.35 -6.78
C LYS A 16 -3.68 1.19 -5.86
N GLN A 17 -3.37 2.17 -5.03
CA GLN A 17 -2.26 2.10 -4.07
C GLN A 17 -2.62 1.17 -2.92
N ARG A 18 -3.84 1.29 -2.39
CA ARG A 18 -4.38 0.41 -1.34
C ARG A 18 -4.43 -1.05 -1.78
N LEU A 19 -4.95 -1.30 -2.97
CA LEU A 19 -5.09 -2.64 -3.53
C LEU A 19 -3.72 -3.33 -3.67
N VAL A 20 -2.77 -2.66 -4.33
CA VAL A 20 -1.42 -3.21 -4.52
C VAL A 20 -0.69 -3.40 -3.19
N PHE A 21 -0.87 -2.49 -2.23
CA PHE A 21 -0.31 -2.66 -0.89
C PHE A 21 -0.89 -3.89 -0.19
N ASN A 22 -2.21 -4.07 -0.24
CA ASN A 22 -2.87 -5.21 0.41
C ASN A 22 -2.42 -6.54 -0.18
N MET A 23 -2.45 -6.67 -1.50
CA MET A 23 -2.00 -7.87 -2.19
C MET A 23 -0.53 -8.19 -1.88
N LYS A 24 0.32 -7.16 -1.81
CA LYS A 24 1.75 -7.38 -1.58
C LYS A 24 2.09 -7.68 -0.12
N TYR A 25 1.40 -7.05 0.83
CA TYR A 25 1.77 -7.06 2.25
C TYR A 25 0.92 -8.03 3.08
N PHE A 26 -0.38 -8.11 2.82
CA PHE A 26 -1.29 -9.00 3.56
C PHE A 26 -1.46 -10.35 2.87
N ASP A 27 -1.54 -10.35 1.54
CA ASP A 27 -1.70 -11.58 0.75
C ASP A 27 -0.34 -12.19 0.32
N ASP A 28 0.77 -11.54 0.68
CA ASP A 28 2.17 -11.92 0.36
C ASP A 28 2.43 -12.25 -1.13
N MET A 29 1.67 -11.65 -2.04
CA MET A 29 1.80 -11.92 -3.47
C MET A 29 3.10 -11.33 -4.04
N LYS A 30 3.67 -11.98 -5.04
CA LYS A 30 4.76 -11.44 -5.85
C LYS A 30 4.23 -10.43 -6.86
N TYR A 31 5.08 -9.52 -7.35
CA TYR A 31 4.64 -8.51 -8.30
C TYR A 31 4.17 -9.11 -9.63
N GLU A 32 4.77 -10.23 -10.02
CA GLU A 32 4.43 -11.00 -11.20
C GLU A 32 3.01 -11.58 -11.08
N GLU A 33 2.65 -12.14 -9.92
CA GLU A 33 1.31 -12.67 -9.64
C GLU A 33 0.26 -11.54 -9.62
N ILE A 34 0.59 -10.39 -9.02
CA ILE A 34 -0.29 -9.21 -9.03
C ILE A 34 -0.45 -8.66 -10.46
N SER A 35 0.61 -8.71 -11.27
CA SER A 35 0.61 -8.29 -12.67
C SER A 35 -0.36 -9.14 -13.48
N ASP A 36 -0.35 -10.45 -13.28
CA ASP A 36 -1.26 -11.37 -13.95
C ASP A 36 -2.72 -11.14 -13.55
N VAL A 37 -2.98 -10.86 -12.26
CA VAL A 37 -4.33 -10.57 -11.76
C VAL A 37 -4.87 -9.22 -12.25
N LEU A 38 -4.04 -8.18 -12.28
CA LEU A 38 -4.48 -6.81 -12.57
C LEU A 38 -4.26 -6.37 -14.02
N GLY A 39 -3.61 -7.20 -14.84
CA GLY A 39 -3.36 -6.91 -16.26
C GLY A 39 -2.51 -5.66 -16.48
N THR A 40 -1.56 -5.37 -15.59
CA THR A 40 -0.70 -4.16 -15.63
C THR A 40 0.75 -4.54 -15.43
N SER A 41 1.69 -3.71 -15.90
CA SER A 41 3.12 -4.01 -15.75
C SER A 41 3.59 -4.03 -14.30
N VAL A 42 4.56 -4.90 -14.01
CA VAL A 42 5.30 -4.96 -12.73
C VAL A 42 5.89 -3.59 -12.35
N GLY A 43 6.36 -2.82 -13.34
CA GLY A 43 6.87 -1.45 -13.10
C GLY A 43 5.81 -0.51 -12.53
N ALA A 44 4.59 -0.56 -13.08
CA ALA A 44 3.47 0.23 -12.56
C ALA A 44 3.05 -0.21 -11.14
N LEU A 45 3.13 -1.50 -10.84
CA LEU A 45 2.85 -2.04 -9.50
C LEU A 45 3.88 -1.58 -8.48
N LYS A 46 5.18 -1.67 -8.80
CA LYS A 46 6.26 -1.19 -7.94
C LYS A 46 6.13 0.30 -7.63
N ALA A 47 5.81 1.11 -8.64
CA ALA A 47 5.56 2.54 -8.44
C ALA A 47 4.34 2.79 -7.53
N SER A 48 3.23 2.06 -7.76
CA SER A 48 2.03 2.16 -6.92
C SER A 48 2.32 1.78 -5.46
N PHE A 49 3.02 0.66 -5.23
CA PHE A 49 3.38 0.18 -3.91
C PHE A 49 4.30 1.17 -3.18
N HIS A 50 5.32 1.69 -3.85
CA HIS A 50 6.23 2.68 -3.26
C HIS A 50 5.51 3.95 -2.81
N LEU A 51 4.57 4.44 -3.62
CA LEU A 51 3.73 5.58 -3.26
C LEU A 51 2.79 5.26 -2.09
N ALA A 52 2.27 4.04 -2.01
CA ALA A 52 1.46 3.59 -0.88
C ALA A 52 2.25 3.62 0.42
N VAL A 53 3.46 3.02 0.44
CA VAL A 53 4.36 2.99 1.61
C VAL A 53 4.69 4.40 2.09
N LYS A 54 5.12 5.30 1.19
CA LYS A 54 5.43 6.68 1.55
C LYS A 54 4.26 7.42 2.20
N LYS A 55 3.04 7.21 1.71
CA LYS A 55 1.84 7.84 2.30
C LYS A 55 1.50 7.25 3.66
N ILE A 56 1.63 5.94 3.82
CA ILE A 56 1.45 5.28 5.12
C ILE A 56 2.47 5.84 6.13
N GLU A 57 3.75 5.87 5.77
CA GLU A 57 4.82 6.44 6.60
C GLU A 57 4.52 7.88 7.00
N ALA A 58 4.17 8.73 6.03
CA ALA A 58 3.80 10.12 6.29
C ALA A 58 2.61 10.25 7.25
N HIS A 59 1.58 9.41 7.08
CA HIS A 59 0.41 9.39 7.96
C HIS A 59 0.79 8.97 9.39
N LEU A 60 1.60 7.93 9.53
CA LEU A 60 2.04 7.43 10.83
C LEU A 60 2.92 8.46 11.56
N LEU A 61 3.83 9.13 10.85
CA LEU A 61 4.66 10.20 11.40
C LEU A 61 3.81 11.41 11.84
N ALA A 62 2.84 11.84 11.02
CA ALA A 62 1.92 12.91 11.40
C ALA A 62 1.07 12.56 12.63
N SER A 63 0.66 11.29 12.76
CA SER A 63 -0.14 10.80 13.89
C SER A 63 0.63 10.67 15.22
N ASN A 64 1.95 10.85 15.20
CA ASN A 64 2.81 10.74 16.38
C ASN A 64 3.19 12.11 16.99
N ASN A 65 2.72 13.22 16.42
CA ASN A 65 2.99 14.59 16.89
C ASN A 65 1.88 15.16 17.80
N PHE A 66 1.17 14.32 18.56
CA PHE A 66 0.19 14.72 19.56
C PHE A 66 0.42 13.99 20.89
#